data_AF-A0A2T6C3M6-F1
#
_entry.id   AF-A0A2T6C3M6-F1
#
_cell.length_a   1.000
_cell.length_b   1.000
_cell.length_c   1.000
_cell.angle_alpha   90.00
_cell.angle_beta   90.00
_cell.angle_gamma   90.00
#
_symmetry.space_group_name_H-M   'P 1'
#
loop_
_entity.id
_entity.type
_entity.pdbx_description
1 polymer ?
#
loop_
_entity_poly.entity_id
_entity_poly.type
_entity_poly.pdbx_seq_one_letter_code
_entity_poly.pdbx_strand_id
1 'polypeptide(L)'
;MGNSMGATSWVDGSGQIHLRIYSLQQSNGKLLERCWDSNKWYDGALTNQFSAISGAGATSWLDSSGQIHIRVYAIGTNGKIIELCWDKDKWYSGALTSGQFYGASTPDATSWLDKNGQIHIRVYAYNQDNVQKEYCWDGSKWYVGAYTE
;
A
#
# COMPACT_ATOMS: atom_id res chain seq x y z
N MET A 1 19.17 0.12 -3.89
CA MET A 1 17.86 0.64 -3.44
C MET A 1 17.68 0.25 -1.99
N GLY A 2 17.42 1.21 -1.10
CA GLY A 2 17.39 0.97 0.35
C GLY A 2 16.18 0.12 0.78
N ASN A 3 16.33 -0.57 1.92
CA ASN A 3 15.28 -1.34 2.60
C ASN A 3 14.20 -0.39 3.18
N SER A 4 13.46 0.32 2.32
CA SER A 4 12.34 1.14 2.79
C SER A 4 11.22 0.24 3.31
N MET A 5 10.58 0.68 4.39
CA MET A 5 9.45 -0.01 5.01
C MET A 5 8.21 0.86 4.95
N GLY A 6 7.07 0.23 4.67
CA GLY A 6 5.76 0.85 4.77
C GLY A 6 5.19 0.57 6.15
N ALA A 7 4.52 1.55 6.75
CA ALA A 7 3.84 1.37 8.02
C ALA A 7 2.43 1.94 7.93
N THR A 8 1.45 1.26 8.51
CA THR A 8 0.12 1.79 8.74
C THR A 8 -0.42 1.25 10.05
N SER A 9 -1.38 1.98 10.64
CA SER A 9 -1.98 1.62 11.90
C SER A 9 -3.41 2.12 12.00
N TRP A 10 -4.19 1.46 12.85
CA TRP A 10 -5.55 1.87 13.18
C TRP A 10 -5.87 1.47 14.62
N VAL A 11 -6.86 2.14 15.20
CA VAL A 11 -7.38 1.84 16.54
C VAL A 11 -8.76 1.19 16.37
N ASP A 12 -8.98 0.04 17.01
CA ASP A 12 -10.28 -0.63 16.97
C ASP A 12 -11.30 -0.01 17.94
N GLY A 13 -12.54 -0.54 17.94
CA GLY A 13 -13.61 -0.05 18.81
C GLY A 13 -13.35 -0.23 20.32
N SER A 14 -12.34 -1.03 20.72
CA SER A 14 -11.91 -1.19 22.11
C SER A 14 -10.80 -0.22 22.53
N GLY A 15 -10.26 0.55 21.58
CA GLY A 15 -9.09 1.41 21.79
C GLY A 15 -7.75 0.69 21.59
N GLN A 16 -7.75 -0.55 21.11
CA GLN A 16 -6.53 -1.30 20.84
C GLN A 16 -5.89 -0.81 19.54
N ILE A 17 -4.58 -0.50 19.60
CA ILE A 17 -3.78 -0.16 18.43
C ILE A 17 -3.38 -1.43 17.66
N HIS A 18 -3.53 -1.38 16.35
CA HIS A 18 -3.04 -2.38 15.41
C HIS A 18 -1.97 -1.76 14.54
N LEU A 19 -0.83 -2.44 14.37
CA LEU A 19 0.24 -2.01 13.48
C LEU A 19 0.43 -3.04 12.37
N ARG A 20 0.71 -2.55 11.16
CA ARG A 20 1.14 -3.36 10.02
C ARG A 20 2.38 -2.72 9.40
N ILE A 21 3.45 -3.50 9.30
CA ILE A 21 4.74 -3.08 8.76
C ILE A 21 5.07 -3.96 7.56
N TYR A 22 5.38 -3.32 6.44
CA TYR A 22 5.64 -3.97 5.16
C TYR A 22 7.07 -3.75 4.72
N SER A 23 7.78 -4.82 4.36
CA SER A 23 9.17 -4.74 3.91
C SER A 23 9.46 -5.74 2.80
N LEU A 24 10.52 -5.47 2.02
CA LEU A 24 11.03 -6.42 1.02
C LEU A 24 12.04 -7.36 1.66
N GLN A 25 11.83 -8.67 1.52
CA GLN A 25 12.78 -9.66 1.98
C GLN A 25 13.93 -9.81 0.98
N GLN A 26 15.15 -9.56 1.44
CA GLN A 26 16.37 -9.69 0.61
C GLN A 26 16.64 -11.13 0.17
N SER A 27 16.18 -12.13 0.94
CA SER A 27 16.43 -13.54 0.69
C SER A 27 15.66 -14.11 -0.51
N ASN A 28 14.50 -13.56 -0.85
CA ASN A 28 13.61 -14.12 -1.87
C ASN A 28 12.89 -13.08 -2.75
N GLY A 29 13.11 -11.78 -2.52
CA GLY A 29 12.47 -10.70 -3.30
C GLY A 29 10.95 -10.64 -3.11
N LYS A 30 10.42 -11.15 -1.99
CA LYS A 30 8.99 -11.11 -1.67
C LYS A 30 8.70 -10.18 -0.51
N LEU A 31 7.49 -9.62 -0.50
CA LEU A 31 7.04 -8.77 0.59
C LEU A 31 6.78 -9.60 1.86
N LEU A 32 7.15 -9.02 2.99
CA LEU A 32 6.88 -9.46 4.35
C LEU A 32 5.89 -8.48 4.98
N GLU A 33 4.94 -9.02 5.74
CA GLU A 33 4.06 -8.24 6.62
C GLU A 33 4.32 -8.64 8.06
N ARG A 34 4.65 -7.67 8.91
CA ARG A 34 4.72 -7.87 10.37
C ARG A 34 3.54 -7.17 11.03
N CYS A 35 2.83 -7.91 11.86
CA CYS A 35 1.60 -7.48 12.51
C CYS A 35 1.77 -7.37 14.01
N TRP A 36 1.17 -6.34 14.59
CA TRP A 36 0.97 -6.20 16.03
C TRP A 36 -0.52 -5.93 16.29
N ASP A 37 -1.16 -6.76 17.12
CA ASP A 37 -2.56 -6.55 17.52
C ASP A 37 -2.76 -6.49 19.03
N SER A 38 -1.76 -6.88 19.83
CA SER A 38 -1.88 -6.82 21.30
C SER A 38 -0.54 -6.97 22.01
N ASN A 39 0.11 -8.14 21.90
CA ASN A 39 1.20 -8.52 22.80
C ASN A 39 2.46 -9.08 22.12
N LYS A 40 2.39 -9.42 20.82
CA LYS A 40 3.54 -9.95 20.08
C LYS A 40 3.45 -9.61 18.62
N TRP A 41 4.63 -9.51 18.00
CA TRP A 41 4.75 -9.42 16.56
C TRP A 41 4.62 -10.80 15.92
N TYR A 42 3.89 -10.89 14.80
CA TYR A 42 3.74 -12.12 14.01
C TYR A 42 3.76 -11.81 12.50
N ASP A 43 3.95 -12.84 11.67
CA ASP A 43 3.90 -12.70 10.22
C ASP A 43 2.46 -12.66 9.73
N GLY A 44 2.10 -11.60 9.02
CA GLY A 44 0.77 -11.40 8.46
C GLY A 44 0.53 -12.21 7.19
N ALA A 45 -0.73 -12.24 6.76
CA ALA A 45 -1.18 -13.04 5.63
C ALA A 45 -0.52 -12.64 4.31
N LEU A 46 -0.06 -11.40 4.13
CA LEU A 46 0.60 -10.95 2.88
C LEU A 46 1.94 -11.67 2.64
N THR A 47 2.58 -12.13 3.71
CA THR A 47 3.95 -12.61 3.71
C THR A 47 4.17 -13.69 2.65
N ASN A 48 5.19 -13.50 1.81
CA ASN A 48 5.58 -14.41 0.73
C ASN A 48 4.56 -14.63 -0.40
N GLN A 49 3.47 -13.84 -0.46
CA GLN A 49 2.49 -13.94 -1.54
C GLN A 49 2.92 -13.19 -2.82
N PHE A 50 3.57 -12.04 -2.69
CA PHE A 50 3.87 -11.14 -3.81
C PHE A 50 5.37 -10.81 -3.90
N SER A 51 5.90 -10.83 -5.11
CA SER A 51 7.27 -10.41 -5.42
C SER A 51 7.33 -8.92 -5.77
N ALA A 52 8.39 -8.26 -5.32
CA ALA A 52 8.66 -6.85 -5.59
C ALA A 52 10.17 -6.61 -5.72
N ILE A 53 10.54 -5.45 -6.26
CA ILE A 53 11.94 -5.02 -6.42
C ILE A 53 12.25 -3.73 -5.63
N SER A 54 11.27 -3.19 -4.90
CA SER A 54 11.42 -2.05 -4.00
C SER A 54 10.89 -2.38 -2.59
N GLY A 55 11.11 -1.46 -1.64
CA GLY A 55 10.29 -1.42 -0.43
C GLY A 55 8.82 -1.13 -0.76
N ALA A 56 8.00 -0.92 0.27
CA ALA A 56 6.57 -0.66 0.10
C ALA A 56 6.13 0.61 0.81
N GLY A 57 5.15 1.32 0.22
CA GLY A 57 4.31 2.28 0.90
C GLY A 57 3.00 1.63 1.33
N ALA A 58 2.36 2.15 2.38
CA ALA A 58 1.11 1.62 2.88
C ALA A 58 0.17 2.71 3.37
N THR A 59 -1.13 2.51 3.18
CA THR A 59 -2.19 3.33 3.77
C THR A 59 -3.36 2.43 4.18
N SER A 60 -4.15 2.86 5.15
CA SER A 60 -5.32 2.12 5.61
C SER A 60 -6.41 3.05 6.10
N TRP A 61 -7.65 2.55 6.11
CA TRP A 61 -8.82 3.26 6.61
C TRP A 61 -9.84 2.27 7.18
N LEU A 62 -10.60 2.72 8.18
CA LEU A 62 -11.77 1.99 8.68
C LEU A 62 -13.02 2.47 7.95
N ASP A 63 -13.85 1.53 7.48
CA ASP A 63 -15.17 1.89 6.96
C ASP A 63 -16.18 2.16 8.10
N SER A 64 -17.41 2.52 7.71
CA SER A 64 -18.49 2.79 8.68
C SER A 64 -18.89 1.60 9.55
N SER A 65 -18.51 0.36 9.19
CA SER A 65 -18.73 -0.85 9.97
C SER A 65 -17.55 -1.19 10.90
N GLY A 66 -16.46 -0.42 10.83
CA GLY A 66 -15.21 -0.72 11.53
C GLY A 66 -14.35 -1.77 10.83
N GLN A 67 -14.66 -2.14 9.58
CA GLN A 67 -13.80 -3.01 8.79
C GLN A 67 -12.56 -2.24 8.34
N ILE A 68 -11.38 -2.82 8.59
CA ILE A 68 -10.13 -2.27 8.10
C ILE A 68 -9.93 -2.59 6.63
N HIS A 69 -9.56 -1.58 5.86
CA HIS A 69 -9.09 -1.69 4.50
C HIS A 69 -7.63 -1.25 4.44
N ILE A 70 -6.78 -2.05 3.79
CA ILE A 70 -5.35 -1.76 3.67
C ILE A 70 -4.98 -1.76 2.18
N ARG A 71 -4.11 -0.82 1.81
CA ARG A 71 -3.49 -0.77 0.49
C ARG A 71 -1.97 -0.68 0.67
N VAL A 72 -1.27 -1.55 -0.06
CA VAL A 72 0.20 -1.60 -0.08
C VAL A 72 0.67 -1.42 -1.51
N TYR A 73 1.66 -0.54 -1.70
CA TYR A 73 2.20 -0.17 -2.99
C TYR A 73 3.69 -0.46 -3.05
N ALA A 74 4.13 -1.19 -4.07
CA ALA A 74 5.53 -1.49 -4.31
C ALA A 74 5.82 -1.50 -5.82
N ILE A 75 7.09 -1.58 -6.22
CA ILE A 75 7.47 -1.82 -7.61
C ILE A 75 7.56 -3.33 -7.84
N GLY A 76 6.75 -3.84 -8.76
CA GLY A 76 6.76 -5.24 -9.19
C GLY A 76 7.97 -5.59 -10.05
N THR A 77 8.16 -6.87 -10.32
CA THR A 77 9.30 -7.39 -11.10
C THR A 77 9.36 -6.90 -12.55
N ASN A 78 8.26 -6.34 -13.07
CA ASN A 78 8.16 -5.72 -14.38
C ASN A 78 8.38 -4.20 -14.37
N GLY A 79 8.79 -3.61 -13.24
CA GLY A 79 9.02 -2.17 -13.08
C GLY A 79 7.75 -1.33 -12.96
N LYS A 80 6.57 -1.95 -12.94
CA LYS A 80 5.29 -1.27 -12.69
C LYS A 80 5.00 -1.21 -11.20
N ILE A 81 4.28 -0.19 -10.78
CA ILE A 81 3.71 -0.15 -9.43
C ILE A 81 2.64 -1.25 -9.34
N ILE A 82 2.73 -2.06 -8.30
CA ILE A 82 1.71 -3.03 -7.90
C ILE A 82 0.94 -2.48 -6.70
N GLU A 83 -0.35 -2.71 -6.69
CA GLU A 83 -1.26 -2.42 -5.57
C GLU A 83 -1.74 -3.74 -4.99
N LEU A 84 -1.61 -3.89 -3.67
CA LEU A 84 -2.06 -5.06 -2.92
C LEU A 84 -3.13 -4.60 -1.94
N CYS A 85 -4.28 -5.27 -1.97
CA CYS A 85 -5.48 -4.85 -1.27
C CYS A 85 -5.89 -5.88 -0.23
N TRP A 86 -6.23 -5.41 0.96
CA TRP A 86 -6.96 -6.16 1.97
C TRP A 86 -8.27 -5.43 2.27
N ASP A 87 -9.40 -6.09 2.06
CA ASP A 87 -10.73 -5.54 2.40
C ASP A 87 -11.50 -6.40 3.41
N LYS A 88 -11.07 -7.64 3.65
CA LYS A 88 -11.72 -8.53 4.61
C LYS A 88 -10.90 -9.77 4.97
N ASP A 89 -10.73 -10.69 4.02
CA ASP A 89 -10.31 -12.07 4.30
C ASP A 89 -9.04 -12.50 3.53
N LYS A 90 -8.71 -11.81 2.43
CA LYS A 90 -7.58 -12.17 1.57
C LYS A 90 -6.95 -10.95 0.93
N TRP A 91 -5.65 -11.08 0.69
CA TRP A 91 -4.91 -10.17 -0.17
C TRP A 91 -5.21 -10.45 -1.65
N TYR A 92 -5.30 -9.39 -2.45
CA TYR A 92 -5.46 -9.49 -3.89
C TYR A 92 -4.80 -8.30 -4.60
N SER A 93 -4.52 -8.44 -5.89
CA SER A 93 -3.98 -7.34 -6.71
C SER A 93 -5.06 -6.33 -7.04
N GLY A 94 -4.84 -5.07 -6.68
CA GLY A 94 -5.74 -3.95 -6.95
C GLY A 94 -5.69 -3.44 -8.38
N ALA A 95 -6.61 -2.54 -8.71
CA ALA A 95 -6.82 -2.02 -10.07
C ALA A 95 -5.60 -1.26 -10.60
N LEU A 96 -4.80 -0.61 -9.74
CA LEU A 96 -3.59 0.11 -10.18
C LEU A 96 -2.58 -0.83 -10.85
N THR A 97 -2.50 -2.08 -10.38
CA THR A 97 -1.62 -3.13 -10.92
C THR A 97 -1.86 -3.42 -12.40
N SER A 98 -3.12 -3.29 -12.85
CA SER A 98 -3.50 -3.52 -14.25
C SER A 98 -3.18 -2.34 -15.18
N GLY A 99 -2.86 -1.18 -14.62
CA GLY A 99 -2.54 0.03 -15.35
C GLY A 99 -1.13 0.05 -15.93
N GLN A 100 -0.79 1.18 -16.57
CA GLN A 100 0.55 1.49 -17.07
C GLN A 100 1.22 2.52 -16.16
N PHE A 101 1.23 2.25 -14.85
CA PHE A 101 1.83 3.12 -13.85
C PHE A 101 3.21 2.58 -13.48
N TYR A 102 4.25 3.24 -13.98
CA TYR A 102 5.64 2.84 -13.76
C TYR A 102 6.23 3.59 -12.57
N GLY A 103 7.13 2.92 -11.85
CA GLY A 103 7.83 3.52 -10.72
C GLY A 103 9.30 3.11 -10.69
N ALA A 104 10.15 4.03 -10.25
CA ALA A 104 11.59 3.89 -10.09
C ALA A 104 12.05 4.13 -8.62
N SER A 105 11.12 4.48 -7.73
CA SER A 105 11.33 4.61 -6.28
C SER A 105 10.33 3.75 -5.52
N THR A 106 10.60 3.50 -4.23
CA THR A 106 9.56 2.99 -3.32
C THR A 106 8.39 3.97 -3.33
N PRO A 107 7.15 3.54 -3.60
CA PRO A 107 6.00 4.43 -3.59
C PRO A 107 5.65 4.90 -2.18
N ASP A 108 5.27 6.16 -2.03
CA ASP A 108 4.58 6.68 -0.84
C ASP A 108 3.07 6.69 -1.09
N ALA A 109 2.26 6.58 -0.03
CA ALA A 109 0.81 6.58 -0.15
C ALA A 109 0.11 7.29 1.01
N THR A 110 -0.96 8.01 0.70
CA THR A 110 -1.89 8.57 1.68
C THR A 110 -3.32 8.38 1.22
N SER A 111 -4.27 8.38 2.16
CA SER A 111 -5.68 8.25 1.85
C SER A 111 -6.56 8.99 2.85
N TRP A 112 -7.78 9.32 2.43
CA TRP A 112 -8.80 9.92 3.28
C TRP A 112 -10.19 9.54 2.80
N LEU A 113 -11.14 9.48 3.74
CA LEU A 113 -12.57 9.31 3.43
C LEU A 113 -13.22 10.69 3.28
N ASP A 114 -14.05 10.87 2.26
CA ASP A 114 -14.92 12.04 2.16
C ASP A 114 -16.15 11.93 3.07
N LYS A 115 -16.99 12.98 3.06
CA LYS A 115 -18.23 13.02 3.85
C LYS A 115 -19.24 11.92 3.52
N ASN A 116 -19.12 11.28 2.36
CA ASN A 116 -19.99 10.19 1.91
C ASN A 116 -19.37 8.81 2.17
N GLY A 117 -18.18 8.76 2.79
CA GLY A 117 -17.42 7.53 3.00
C GLY A 117 -16.71 7.03 1.73
N GLN A 118 -16.58 7.84 0.68
CA GLN A 118 -15.76 7.50 -0.48
C GLN A 118 -14.29 7.63 -0.10
N ILE A 119 -13.53 6.56 -0.33
CA ILE A 119 -12.07 6.58 -0.18
C ILE A 119 -11.42 7.32 -1.35
N HIS A 120 -10.50 8.21 -1.00
CA HIS A 120 -9.57 8.88 -1.90
C HIS A 120 -8.16 8.42 -1.57
N ILE A 121 -7.37 8.04 -2.58
CA ILE A 121 -5.99 7.58 -2.39
C ILE A 121 -5.06 8.36 -3.31
N ARG A 122 -3.89 8.72 -2.81
CA ARG A 122 -2.79 9.31 -3.58
C ARG A 122 -1.54 8.47 -3.38
N VAL A 123 -0.90 8.11 -4.49
CA VAL A 123 0.35 7.35 -4.53
C VAL A 123 1.40 8.18 -5.24
N TYR A 124 2.56 8.33 -4.64
CA TYR A 124 3.67 9.13 -5.16
C TYR A 124 4.87 8.24 -5.44
N ALA A 125 5.44 8.34 -6.63
CA ALA A 125 6.68 7.66 -6.98
C ALA A 125 7.41 8.40 -8.10
N TYR A 126 8.73 8.28 -8.15
CA TYR A 126 9.49 8.65 -9.35
C TYR A 126 9.12 7.70 -10.49
N ASN A 127 8.98 8.22 -11.71
CA ASN A 127 8.92 7.39 -12.91
C ASN A 127 10.33 7.10 -13.48
N GLN A 128 10.39 6.44 -14.63
CA GLN A 128 11.65 6.07 -15.30
C GLN A 128 12.45 7.28 -15.80
N ASP A 129 11.82 8.43 -15.98
CA ASP A 129 12.45 9.69 -16.41
C ASP A 129 12.92 10.55 -15.23
N ASN A 130 12.93 9.99 -14.01
CA ASN A 130 13.26 10.68 -12.78
C ASN A 130 12.34 11.88 -12.49
N VAL A 131 11.06 11.77 -12.86
CA VAL A 131 10.01 12.76 -12.56
C VAL A 131 9.10 12.20 -11.47
N GLN A 132 8.83 12.96 -10.41
CA GLN A 132 7.82 12.57 -9.44
C GLN A 132 6.42 12.58 -10.07
N LYS A 133 5.68 11.48 -9.90
CA LYS A 133 4.30 11.32 -10.36
C LYS A 133 3.38 11.05 -9.19
N GLU A 134 2.21 11.67 -9.25
CA GLU A 134 1.07 11.33 -8.41
C GLU A 134 0.09 10.46 -9.20
N TYR A 135 -0.39 9.40 -8.57
CA TYR A 135 -1.46 8.56 -9.07
C TYR A 135 -2.65 8.67 -8.10
N CYS A 136 -3.82 8.94 -8.64
CA CYS A 136 -5.02 9.27 -7.88
C CYS A 136 -6.10 8.22 -8.06
N TRP A 137 -6.75 7.84 -6.96
CA TRP A 137 -8.01 7.09 -6.96
C TRP A 137 -9.08 7.89 -6.25
N ASP A 138 -10.19 8.16 -6.94
CA ASP A 138 -11.37 8.86 -6.42
C ASP A 138 -12.66 8.05 -6.67
N GLY A 139 -12.58 6.71 -6.61
CA GLY A 139 -13.74 5.81 -6.61
C GLY A 139 -14.11 5.13 -7.93
N SER A 140 -13.41 5.41 -9.04
CA SER A 140 -13.73 4.79 -10.34
C SER A 140 -12.52 4.19 -11.06
N LYS A 141 -11.53 5.02 -11.40
CA LYS A 141 -10.32 4.60 -12.10
C LYS A 141 -9.12 5.36 -11.55
N TRP A 142 -7.97 4.72 -11.63
CA TRP A 142 -6.69 5.39 -11.40
C TRP A 142 -6.38 6.36 -12.53
N TYR A 143 -5.84 7.52 -12.20
CA TYR A 143 -5.39 8.53 -13.16
C TYR A 143 -4.13 9.26 -12.65
N VAL A 144 -3.40 9.91 -13.56
CA VAL A 144 -2.23 10.71 -13.19
C VAL A 144 -2.72 12.05 -12.62
N GLY A 145 -2.27 12.37 -11.41
CA GLY A 145 -2.61 13.58 -10.69
C GLY A 145 -1.89 14.83 -11.20
N ALA A 146 -2.19 15.95 -10.56
CA ALA A 146 -1.66 17.26 -10.95
C ALA A 146 -0.38 17.64 -10.20
N TYR A 147 0.03 16.85 -9.20
CA TYR A 147 1.27 17.09 -8.47
C TYR A 147 2.50 17.14 -9.39
N THR A 148 3.36 18.11 -9.10
CA THR A 148 4.70 18.28 -9.66
C THR A 148 5.63 18.73 -8.54
N GLU A 149 6.91 18.35 -8.60
CA GLU A 149 7.96 18.85 -7.70
C GLU A 149 8.45 20.26 -8.05
#